data_AF-A0A7V7K172-F1
#
_entry.id   AF-A0A7V7K172-F1
#
_cell.length_a   1.000
_cell.length_b   1.000
_cell.length_c   1.000
_cell.angle_alpha   90.00
_cell.angle_beta   90.00
_cell.angle_gamma   90.00
#
_symmetry.space_group_name_H-M   'P 1'
#
loop_
_entity.id
_entity.type
_entity.pdbx_description
1 polymer ?
#
loop_
_entity_poly.entity_id
_entity_poly.type
_entity_poly.pdbx_seq_one_letter_code
_entity_poly.pdbx_strand_id
1 'polypeptide(L)'
;MTEKTSAPNQAPSAGEICFGLNRGTDEKSLAAFIKKFAEPNLMQTIIPRMDDSEISATLDFLSQLMHKHLTKKEYHRLFLKD
;
A
#
# COMPACT_ATOMS: atom_id res chain seq x y z
N MET A 1 -30.28 20.69 -13.17
CA MET A 1 -29.82 20.16 -11.87
C MET A 1 -28.36 19.77 -12.04
N THR A 2 -27.49 20.70 -11.65
CA THR A 2 -26.02 20.57 -11.70
C THR A 2 -25.50 20.02 -10.37
N GLU A 3 -24.33 19.37 -10.46
CA GLU A 3 -23.40 19.00 -9.37
C GLU A 3 -23.78 17.73 -8.56
N LYS A 4 -22.90 16.75 -8.36
CA LYS A 4 -21.46 16.86 -8.09
C LYS A 4 -20.63 15.80 -8.81
N THR A 5 -19.69 16.26 -9.62
CA THR A 5 -18.44 15.55 -9.88
C THR A 5 -17.63 15.59 -8.59
N SER A 6 -17.53 14.47 -7.89
CA SER A 6 -16.66 14.33 -6.71
C SER A 6 -15.20 14.37 -7.18
N ALA A 7 -14.54 15.48 -6.86
CA ALA A 7 -13.12 15.76 -7.12
C ALA A 7 -12.18 14.71 -6.47
N PRO A 8 -10.88 14.69 -6.86
CA PRO A 8 -10.05 13.50 -6.86
C PRO A 8 -9.65 13.04 -5.47
N ASN A 9 -9.48 11.73 -5.33
CA ASN A 9 -8.88 11.00 -4.22
C ASN A 9 -7.49 11.56 -3.87
N GLN A 10 -7.44 12.64 -3.10
CA GLN A 10 -6.20 13.21 -2.56
C GLN A 10 -5.55 12.16 -1.66
N ALA A 11 -4.32 11.75 -2.01
CA ALA A 11 -3.53 10.95 -1.09
C ALA A 11 -3.29 11.78 0.19
N PRO A 12 -3.50 11.22 1.38
CA PRO A 12 -3.30 11.93 2.63
C PRO A 12 -1.91 12.59 2.68
N SER A 13 -1.82 13.78 3.24
CA SER A 13 -0.54 14.48 3.41
C SER A 13 0.34 13.73 4.41
N ALA A 14 1.67 13.88 4.34
CA ALA A 14 2.58 13.16 5.25
C ALA A 14 2.32 13.47 6.74
N GLY A 15 1.67 14.61 7.04
CA GLY A 15 1.26 15.02 8.38
C GLY A 15 0.05 14.27 8.96
N GLU A 16 -0.56 13.34 8.21
CA GLU A 16 -1.77 12.61 8.62
C GLU A 16 -1.50 11.14 8.99
N ILE A 17 -0.24 10.67 8.87
CA ILE A 17 0.15 9.32 9.27
C ILE A 17 0.46 9.33 10.77
N CYS A 18 -0.42 8.72 11.57
CA CYS A 18 -0.26 8.60 13.01
C CYS A 18 -0.50 7.15 13.44
N PHE A 19 0.41 6.60 14.27
CA PHE A 19 0.32 5.25 14.80
C PHE A 19 0.21 5.26 16.33
N GLY A 20 -0.51 4.30 16.90
CA GLY A 20 -0.57 4.04 18.34
C GLY A 20 -1.74 4.72 19.08
N LEU A 21 -2.63 5.42 18.37
CA LEU A 21 -3.82 6.03 18.99
C LEU A 21 -4.97 5.04 19.12
N ASN A 22 -5.31 4.36 18.04
CA ASN A 22 -6.31 3.29 18.01
C ASN A 22 -6.17 2.50 16.71
N ARG A 23 -6.75 1.29 16.70
CA ARG A 23 -6.68 0.36 15.56
C ARG A 23 -7.18 0.96 14.25
N GLY A 24 -8.29 1.69 14.26
CA GLY A 24 -8.87 2.27 13.04
C GLY A 24 -8.02 3.39 12.45
N THR A 25 -7.38 4.20 13.31
CA THR A 25 -6.38 5.19 12.88
C THR A 25 -5.15 4.50 12.31
N ASP A 26 -4.65 3.46 12.96
CA ASP A 26 -3.47 2.72 12.51
C ASP A 26 -3.68 2.09 11.12
N GLU A 27 -4.85 1.51 10.87
CA GLU A 27 -5.19 0.93 9.57
C GLU A 27 -5.22 1.97 8.45
N LYS A 28 -5.80 3.14 8.71
CA LYS A 28 -5.82 4.27 7.75
C LYS A 28 -4.41 4.79 7.49
N SER A 29 -3.62 4.96 8.56
CA SER A 29 -2.22 5.40 8.49
C SER A 29 -1.35 4.42 7.72
N LEU A 30 -1.54 3.12 7.92
CA LEU A 30 -0.80 2.08 7.20
C LEU A 30 -1.16 2.09 5.70
N ALA A 31 -2.44 2.21 5.36
CA ALA A 31 -2.88 2.30 3.97
C ALA A 31 -2.29 3.55 3.28
N ALA A 32 -2.30 4.70 3.98
CA ALA A 32 -1.68 5.93 3.53
C ALA A 32 -0.17 5.78 3.28
N PHE A 33 0.53 5.15 4.23
CA PHE A 33 1.96 4.90 4.15
C PHE A 33 2.31 4.01 2.95
N ILE A 34 1.63 2.87 2.79
CA ILE A 34 1.87 1.94 1.67
C ILE A 34 1.61 2.63 0.32
N LYS A 35 0.53 3.44 0.21
CA LYS A 35 0.24 4.20 -1.01
C LYS A 35 1.39 5.15 -1.37
N LYS A 36 1.92 5.89 -0.38
CA LYS A 36 3.08 6.78 -0.58
C LYS A 36 4.35 6.01 -0.93
N PHE A 37 4.57 4.85 -0.31
CA PHE A 37 5.72 4.00 -0.61
C PHE A 37 5.69 3.53 -2.08
N ALA A 38 4.51 3.16 -2.57
CA ALA A 38 4.29 2.70 -3.93
C ALA A 38 4.27 3.81 -5.00
N GLU A 39 4.50 5.08 -4.64
CA GLU A 39 4.55 6.17 -5.62
C GLU A 39 5.68 5.95 -6.63
N PRO A 40 5.44 6.15 -7.95
CA PRO A 40 6.39 5.78 -9.00
C PRO A 40 7.80 6.36 -8.81
N ASN A 41 7.90 7.63 -8.43
CA ASN A 41 9.19 8.31 -8.25
C ASN A 41 10.00 7.74 -7.09
N LEU A 42 9.33 7.34 -6.01
CA LEU A 42 10.00 6.74 -4.85
C LEU A 42 10.46 5.33 -5.19
N MET A 43 9.61 4.53 -5.84
CA MET A 43 9.94 3.16 -6.28
C MET A 43 11.14 3.15 -7.24
N GLN A 44 11.17 4.06 -8.22
CA GLN A 44 12.31 4.22 -9.15
C GLN A 44 13.61 4.61 -8.44
N THR A 45 13.53 5.21 -7.24
CA THR A 45 14.69 5.62 -6.46
C THR A 45 15.16 4.51 -5.50
N ILE A 46 14.23 3.85 -4.81
CA ILE A 46 14.54 2.85 -3.77
C ILE A 46 14.91 1.51 -4.38
N ILE A 47 14.12 0.99 -5.33
CA ILE A 47 14.30 -0.38 -5.83
C ILE A 47 15.72 -0.63 -6.38
N PRO A 48 16.34 0.28 -7.16
CA PRO A 48 17.71 0.06 -7.65
C PRO A 48 18.80 0.12 -6.57
N ARG A 49 18.47 0.62 -5.37
CA ARG A 49 19.41 0.72 -4.24
C ARG A 49 19.35 -0.47 -3.31
N MET A 50 18.32 -1.31 -3.42
CA MET A 50 18.16 -2.50 -2.61
C MET A 50 19.12 -3.58 -3.10
N ASP A 51 19.75 -4.29 -2.17
CA ASP A 51 20.49 -5.50 -2.51
C ASP A 51 19.55 -6.70 -2.71
N ASP A 52 20.08 -7.80 -3.25
CA ASP A 52 19.31 -9.01 -3.53
C ASP A 52 18.59 -9.56 -2.29
N SER A 53 19.21 -9.44 -1.11
CA SER A 53 18.64 -9.94 0.14
C SER A 53 17.46 -9.08 0.61
N GLU A 54 17.57 -7.75 0.44
CA GLU A 54 16.50 -6.81 0.74
C GLU A 54 15.31 -7.00 -0.21
N ILE A 55 15.57 -7.27 -1.50
CA ILE A 55 14.54 -7.58 -2.49
C ILE A 55 13.79 -8.86 -2.09
N SER A 56 14.52 -9.94 -1.80
CA SER A 56 13.92 -11.21 -1.38
C SER A 56 13.11 -11.06 -0.08
N ALA A 57 13.66 -10.40 0.93
CA ALA A 57 12.97 -10.19 2.21
C ALA A 57 11.68 -9.38 2.05
N THR A 58 11.68 -8.36 1.19
CA THR A 58 10.50 -7.54 0.90
C THR A 58 9.43 -8.35 0.18
N LEU A 59 9.83 -9.13 -0.83
CA LEU A 59 8.91 -10.01 -1.56
C LEU A 59 8.27 -11.05 -0.63
N ASP A 60 9.08 -11.68 0.22
CA ASP A 60 8.62 -12.69 1.17
C ASP A 60 7.63 -12.11 2.17
N PHE A 61 7.93 -10.93 2.73
CA PHE A 61 7.04 -10.24 3.67
C PHE A 61 5.67 -9.94 3.06
N LEU A 62 5.63 -9.33 1.87
CA LEU A 62 4.39 -9.00 1.18
C LEU A 62 3.61 -10.26 0.79
N SER A 63 4.30 -11.29 0.31
CA SER A 63 3.69 -12.56 -0.08
C SER A 63 3.06 -13.28 1.11
N GLN A 64 3.73 -13.28 2.27
CA GLN A 64 3.20 -13.87 3.50
C GLN A 64 1.94 -13.15 3.99
N LEU A 65 1.89 -11.81 3.91
CA LEU A 65 0.69 -11.05 4.25
C LEU A 65 -0.49 -11.44 3.36
N MET A 66 -0.28 -11.53 2.05
CA MET A 66 -1.32 -11.95 1.12
C MET A 66 -1.77 -13.39 1.39
N HIS A 67 -0.84 -14.32 1.57
CA HIS A 67 -1.17 -15.72 1.84
C HIS A 67 -1.94 -15.92 3.16
N LYS A 68 -1.62 -15.13 4.18
CA LYS A 68 -2.29 -15.19 5.48
C LYS A 68 -3.71 -14.63 5.46
N HIS A 69 -3.98 -13.64 4.61
CA HIS A 69 -5.21 -12.84 4.67
C HIS A 69 -6.12 -12.97 3.45
N LEU A 70 -5.65 -13.55 2.34
CA LEU A 70 -6.44 -13.77 1.13
C LEU A 70 -6.66 -15.26 0.89
N THR A 71 -7.88 -15.61 0.51
CA THR A 71 -8.15 -16.89 -0.14
C THR A 71 -7.50 -16.93 -1.52
N LYS A 72 -7.32 -18.13 -2.09
CA LYS A 72 -6.83 -18.29 -3.47
C LYS A 72 -7.63 -17.44 -4.46
N LYS A 73 -8.95 -17.43 -4.35
CA LYS A 73 -9.83 -16.65 -5.23
C LYS A 73 -9.61 -15.14 -5.10
N GLU A 74 -9.41 -14.64 -3.90
CA GLU A 74 -9.12 -13.23 -3.65
C GLU A 74 -7.74 -12.83 -4.16
N TYR A 75 -6.72 -13.68 -4.00
CA TYR A 75 -5.39 -13.42 -4.54
C TYR A 75 -5.40 -13.27 -6.07
N HIS A 76 -6.04 -14.22 -6.79
CA HIS A 76 -6.18 -14.12 -8.24
C HIS A 76 -6.90 -12.84 -8.67
N ARG A 77 -8.06 -12.56 -8.06
CA ARG A 77 -8.89 -11.42 -8.43
C ARG A 77 -8.26 -10.07 -8.08
N LEU A 78 -7.68 -9.92 -6.89
CA LEU A 78 -7.27 -8.63 -6.35
C LEU A 78 -5.82 -8.29 -6.69
N PHE A 79 -4.91 -9.26 -6.64
CA PHE A 79 -3.48 -9.04 -6.86
C PHE A 79 -3.07 -9.34 -8.31
N LEU A 80 -3.39 -10.53 -8.81
CA LEU A 80 -3.04 -10.92 -10.19
C LEU A 80 -3.95 -10.25 -11.23
N LYS A 81 -5.18 -9.90 -10.83
CA LYS A 81 -6.24 -9.34 -11.69
C LYS A 81 -6.68 -10.31 -12.80
N ASP A 82 -6.69 -11.60 -12.47
CA ASP A 82 -7.08 -12.72 -13.34
C ASP A 82 -8.32 -13.46 -12.82
#